data_AF-A0A3C1V901-F1
#
_entry.id   AF-A0A3C1V901-F1
#
_cell.length_a   1.000
_cell.length_b   1.000
_cell.length_c   1.000
_cell.angle_alpha   90.00
_cell.angle_beta   90.00
_cell.angle_gamma   90.00
#
_symmetry.space_group_name_H-M   'P 1'
#
loop_
_entity.id
_entity.type
_entity.pdbx_description
1 polymer ?
#
loop_
_entity_poly.entity_id
_entity_poly.type
_entity_poly.pdbx_seq_one_letter_code
_entity_poly.pdbx_strand_id
1 'polypeptide(L)'
;MSSSNTSAVPDKSPEKKRRYLSAEKKFQIYLEAQDGGKPVGELLRREGLFSTDLARIRQPVKEGALQRLSAKPGCQQGHVSTEVHEAISYLMTGQKGEYLYLYLLL
;
A
#
# COMPACT_ATOMS: atom_id res chain seq x y z
N MET A 1 6.71 26.42 56.19
CA MET A 1 6.59 25.09 55.58
C MET A 1 6.46 25.31 54.07
N SER A 2 7.54 25.09 53.33
CA SER A 2 7.63 25.38 51.91
C SER A 2 7.41 24.10 51.11
N SER A 3 6.35 24.06 50.31
CA SER A 3 6.11 22.98 49.35
C SER A 3 6.13 23.58 47.95
N SER A 4 7.33 23.63 47.36
CA SER A 4 7.54 23.97 45.96
C SER A 4 7.17 22.76 45.10
N ASN A 5 6.02 22.79 44.43
CA ASN A 5 5.74 21.87 43.34
C ASN A 5 6.59 22.30 42.14
N THR A 6 7.72 21.62 41.98
CA THR A 6 8.58 21.71 40.80
C THR A 6 7.75 21.31 39.59
N SER A 7 7.41 22.31 38.78
CA SER A 7 6.86 22.17 37.44
C SER A 7 7.80 21.30 36.60
N ALA A 8 7.45 20.03 36.42
CA ALA A 8 8.11 19.15 35.46
C ALA A 8 7.74 19.63 34.05
N VAL A 9 8.57 20.54 33.53
CA VAL A 9 8.59 21.00 32.15
C VAL A 9 8.65 19.76 31.25
N PRO A 10 7.78 19.62 30.23
CA PRO A 10 7.94 18.58 29.22
C PRO A 10 9.18 18.96 28.42
N ASP A 11 10.28 18.26 28.68
CA ASP A 11 11.51 18.33 27.90
C ASP A 11 11.16 18.10 26.43
N LYS A 12 11.19 19.19 25.65
CA LYS A 12 11.04 19.11 24.20
C LYS A 12 12.32 18.49 23.67
N SER A 13 12.33 17.15 23.65
CA SER A 13 13.33 16.37 22.95
C SER A 13 13.51 16.96 21.54
N PRO A 14 14.74 17.16 21.06
CA PRO A 14 15.01 17.82 19.79
C PRO A 14 14.16 17.14 18.72
N GLU A 15 13.37 17.94 17.98
CA GLU A 15 12.54 17.45 16.87
C GLU A 15 13.43 16.67 15.91
N LYS A 16 13.42 15.34 16.08
CA LYS A 16 14.23 14.41 15.32
C LYS A 16 13.78 14.59 13.88
N LYS A 17 14.63 15.22 13.06
CA LYS A 17 14.40 15.49 11.63
C LYS A 17 13.71 14.26 11.03
N ARG A 18 12.44 14.41 10.63
CA ARG A 18 11.59 13.31 10.17
C ARG A 18 12.28 12.59 9.02
N ARG A 19 13.01 11.52 9.35
CA ARG A 19 13.62 10.66 8.33
C ARG A 19 12.47 9.98 7.62
N TYR A 20 12.40 10.14 6.31
CA TYR A 20 11.47 9.38 5.49
C TYR A 20 11.75 7.90 5.72
N LEU A 21 10.80 7.22 6.36
CA LEU A 21 10.92 5.80 6.63
C LEU A 21 10.65 5.04 5.34
N SER A 22 11.61 4.24 4.89
CA SER A 22 11.45 3.37 3.73
C SER A 22 10.33 2.34 3.97
N ALA A 23 9.74 1.82 2.89
CA ALA A 23 8.69 0.80 2.98
C ALA A 23 9.16 -0.43 3.78
N GLU A 24 10.38 -0.88 3.55
CA GLU A 24 11.01 -1.99 4.27
C GLU A 24 11.07 -1.73 5.78
N LYS A 25 11.51 -0.54 6.19
CA LYS A 25 11.63 -0.19 7.61
C LYS A 25 10.26 -0.12 8.29
N LYS A 26 9.21 0.32 7.59
CA LYS A 26 7.82 0.27 8.11
C LYS A 26 7.37 -1.18 8.36
N PHE A 27 7.69 -2.08 7.44
CA PHE A 27 7.34 -3.50 7.58
C PHE A 27 8.10 -4.17 8.73
N GLN A 28 9.39 -3.87 8.89
CA GLN A 28 10.19 -4.36 10.03
C GLN A 28 9.59 -3.96 11.38
N ILE A 29 9.14 -2.71 11.50
CA ILE A 29 8.50 -2.20 12.73
C ILE A 29 7.16 -2.91 12.97
N TYR A 30 6.40 -3.21 11.92
CA TYR A 30 5.19 -4.01 12.05
C TYR A 30 5.47 -5.41 12.61
N LEU A 31 6.53 -6.08 12.12
CA LEU A 31 6.92 -7.40 12.62
C LEU A 31 7.41 -7.34 14.08
N GLU A 32 8.28 -6.40 14.41
CA GLU A 32 8.80 -6.23 15.78
C GLU A 32 7.68 -5.80 16.77
N ALA A 33 6.63 -5.13 16.28
CA ALA A 33 5.46 -4.80 17.09
C ALA A 33 4.47 -5.96 17.27
N GLN A 34 4.53 -6.98 16.40
CA GLN A 34 3.75 -8.22 16.54
C GLN A 34 4.46 -9.25 17.41
N ASP A 35 5.79 -9.21 17.44
CA ASP A 35 6.58 -10.05 18.33
C ASP A 35 6.38 -9.59 19.78
N GLY A 36 5.74 -10.44 20.58
CA GLY A 36 5.40 -10.12 21.98
C GLY A 36 6.61 -9.99 22.91
N GLY A 37 7.82 -10.18 22.41
CA GLY A 37 9.06 -10.13 23.18
C GLY A 37 9.48 -8.72 23.65
N LYS A 38 8.97 -7.64 23.04
CA LYS A 38 9.33 -6.25 23.42
C LYS A 38 8.10 -5.36 23.58
N PRO A 39 8.11 -4.42 24.55
CA PRO A 39 7.01 -3.47 24.68
C PRO A 39 6.97 -2.53 23.47
N VAL A 40 5.84 -2.54 22.76
CA VAL A 40 5.60 -1.71 21.55
C VAL A 40 5.90 -0.22 21.78
N GLY A 41 5.64 0.29 23.00
CA GLY A 41 5.91 1.68 23.34
C GLY A 41 7.40 2.05 23.30
N GLU A 42 8.31 1.12 23.65
CA GLU A 42 9.75 1.36 23.59
C GLU A 42 10.27 1.39 22.15
N LEU A 43 9.78 0.47 21.32
CA LEU A 43 10.05 0.42 19.88
C LEU A 43 9.67 1.75 19.21
N LEU A 44 8.47 2.25 19.48
CA LEU A 44 7.97 3.50 18.92
C LEU A 44 8.81 4.71 19.35
N ARG A 45 9.23 4.78 20.62
CA ARG A 45 10.13 5.85 21.10
C ARG A 45 11.51 5.82 20.44
N ARG A 46 12.10 4.63 20.23
CA ARG A 46 13.41 4.48 19.57
C ARG A 46 13.37 5.00 18.13
N GLU A 47 12.32 4.62 17.42
CA GLU A 47 12.12 4.95 16.00
C GLU A 47 11.52 6.36 15.80
N GLY A 48 10.98 6.98 16.86
CA GLY A 48 10.35 8.31 16.80
C GLY A 48 8.96 8.28 16.15
N LEU A 49 8.23 7.17 16.30
CA LEU A 49 6.89 6.96 15.76
C LEU A 49 5.84 7.06 16.86
N PHE A 50 4.62 7.43 16.50
CA PHE A 50 3.47 7.38 17.40
C PHE A 50 2.63 6.12 17.18
N SER A 51 1.77 5.79 18.14
CA SER A 51 0.80 4.68 18.02
C SER A 51 -0.10 4.84 16.78
N THR A 52 -0.44 6.08 16.44
CA THR A 52 -1.17 6.43 15.20
C THR A 52 -0.41 6.02 13.94
N ASP A 53 0.91 6.18 13.91
CA ASP A 53 1.71 5.78 12.76
C ASP A 53 1.79 4.27 12.63
N LEU A 54 1.86 3.54 13.76
CA LEU A 54 1.79 2.08 13.74
C LEU A 54 0.47 1.59 13.14
N ALA A 55 -0.66 2.22 13.50
CA ALA A 55 -1.96 1.91 12.91
C ALA A 55 -1.97 2.18 11.40
N ARG A 56 -1.37 3.29 10.95
CA ARG A 56 -1.21 3.61 9.52
C ARG A 56 -0.34 2.62 8.76
N ILE A 57 0.61 1.96 9.42
CA ILE A 57 1.42 0.89 8.82
C ILE A 57 0.62 -0.42 8.74
N ARG A 58 -0.15 -0.75 9.78
CA ARG A 58 -0.94 -2.00 9.82
C ARG A 58 -1.93 -2.12 8.68
N GLN A 59 -2.56 -1.01 8.29
CA GLN A 59 -3.58 -0.99 7.25
C GLN A 59 -3.06 -1.44 5.86
N PRO A 60 -2.05 -0.79 5.25
CA PRO A 60 -1.51 -1.23 3.96
C PRO A 60 -0.85 -2.61 4.02
N VAL A 61 -0.28 -3.00 5.17
CA VAL A 61 0.25 -4.37 5.35
C VAL A 61 -0.87 -5.40 5.27
N LYS A 62 -2.01 -5.15 5.95
CA LYS A 62 -3.19 -6.02 5.89
C LYS A 62 -3.80 -6.05 4.49
N GLU A 63 -3.99 -4.89 3.88
CA GLU A 63 -4.57 -4.76 2.53
C GLU A 63 -3.69 -5.46 1.49
N GLY A 64 -2.37 -5.23 1.51
CA GLY A 64 -1.44 -5.88 0.60
C GLY A 64 -1.35 -7.40 0.79
N ALA A 65 -1.41 -7.86 2.04
CA ALA A 65 -1.48 -9.30 2.34
C ALA A 65 -2.78 -9.92 1.80
N LEU A 66 -3.93 -9.30 2.07
CA LEU A 66 -5.22 -9.78 1.57
C LEU A 66 -5.26 -9.78 0.04
N GLN A 67 -4.75 -8.73 -0.60
CA GLN A 67 -4.69 -8.65 -2.06
C GLN A 67 -3.87 -9.81 -2.65
N ARG A 68 -2.67 -10.06 -2.12
CA ARG A 68 -1.82 -11.17 -2.60
C ARG A 68 -2.39 -12.55 -2.28
N LEU A 69 -2.99 -12.74 -1.10
CA LEU A 69 -3.60 -14.00 -0.71
C LEU A 69 -4.92 -14.28 -1.45
N SER A 70 -5.63 -13.24 -1.89
CA SER A 70 -6.85 -13.37 -2.70
C SER A 70 -6.56 -13.74 -4.16
N ALA A 71 -5.32 -13.57 -4.62
CA ALA A 71 -4.92 -13.91 -5.98
C ALA A 71 -5.06 -15.42 -6.17
N LYS A 72 -6.06 -15.82 -6.97
CA LYS A 72 -6.30 -17.22 -7.32
C LYS A 72 -5.12 -17.71 -8.19
N PRO A 73 -4.55 -18.90 -7.92
CA PRO A 73 -3.52 -19.45 -8.79
C PRO A 73 -4.10 -19.68 -10.19
N GLY A 74 -3.57 -18.97 -11.18
CA GLY A 74 -4.07 -18.93 -12.56
C GLY A 74 -3.79 -17.56 -13.20
N CYS A 75 -3.53 -17.53 -14.53
CA CYS A 75 -3.05 -16.35 -15.25
C CYS A 75 -3.83 -15.08 -14.88
N GLN A 76 -3.12 -14.09 -14.35
CA GLN A 76 -3.65 -12.74 -14.25
C GLN A 76 -3.84 -12.23 -15.68
N GLN A 77 -5.06 -11.85 -16.02
CA GLN A 77 -5.36 -11.22 -17.30
C GLN A 77 -4.46 -9.99 -17.40
N GLY A 78 -3.56 -9.99 -18.38
CA GLY A 78 -2.66 -8.86 -18.62
C GLY A 78 -3.50 -7.59 -18.74
N HIS A 79 -3.04 -6.51 -18.13
CA HIS A 79 -3.64 -5.20 -18.29
C HIS A 79 -3.49 -4.77 -19.76
N VAL A 80 -4.46 -5.13 -20.60
CA VAL A 80 -4.54 -4.66 -21.98
C VAL A 80 -5.07 -3.23 -21.92
N SER A 81 -4.31 -2.26 -22.45
CA SER A 81 -4.79 -0.88 -22.52
C SER A 81 -6.07 -0.84 -23.35
N THR A 82 -7.00 0.03 -22.96
CA THR A 82 -8.28 0.21 -23.66
C THR A 82 -8.07 0.55 -25.14
N GLU A 83 -6.95 1.21 -25.47
CA GLU A 83 -6.58 1.56 -26.85
C GLU A 83 -6.33 0.31 -27.72
N VAL A 84 -5.67 -0.71 -27.16
CA VAL A 84 -5.41 -1.98 -27.88
C VAL A 84 -6.71 -2.76 -28.07
N HIS A 85 -7.61 -2.73 -27.08
CA HIS A 85 -8.91 -3.38 -27.17
C HIS A 85 -9.80 -2.74 -28.25
N GLU A 86 -9.83 -1.40 -28.32
CA GLU A 86 -10.59 -0.68 -29.35
C GLU A 86 -10.01 -0.92 -30.75
N ALA A 87 -8.69 -0.90 -30.91
CA ALA A 87 -8.03 -1.16 -32.20
C ALA A 87 -8.37 -2.55 -32.76
N ILE A 88 -8.39 -3.59 -31.91
CA ILE A 88 -8.77 -4.95 -32.30
C ILE A 88 -10.25 -5.00 -32.71
N SER A 89 -11.13 -4.32 -31.96
CA SER A 89 -12.57 -4.27 -32.28
C SER A 89 -12.83 -3.66 -33.66
N TYR A 90 -12.18 -2.54 -33.99
CA TYR A 90 -12.34 -1.88 -35.30
C TYR A 90 -11.84 -2.76 -36.46
N LEU A 91 -10.70 -3.43 -36.29
CA LEU A 91 -10.14 -4.37 -37.26
C LEU A 91 -11.08 -5.55 -37.55
N MET A 92 -11.69 -6.11 -36.50
CA MET A 92 -12.65 -7.21 -36.64
C MET A 92 -13.98 -6.78 -37.27
N THR A 93 -14.41 -5.53 -37.08
CA THR A 93 -15.60 -4.98 -37.75
C THR A 93 -15.34 -4.61 -39.21
N GLY A 94 -14.12 -4.18 -39.56
CA GLY A 94 -13.74 -3.86 -40.95
C GLY A 94 -13.68 -5.10 -41.85
N GLN A 95 -13.16 -6.22 -41.33
CA GLN A 95 -13.07 -7.49 -42.08
C GLN A 95 -14.45 -8.10 -42.38
N LYS A 96 -15.45 -7.94 -41.51
CA LYS A 96 -16.80 -8.50 -41.72
C LYS A 96 -17.61 -7.76 -42.79
N GLY A 97 -17.28 -6.50 -43.07
CA GLY A 97 -17.95 -5.68 -44.09
C GLY A 97 -17.66 -6.15 -45.51
N GLU A 98 -16.42 -6.55 -45.81
CA GLU A 98 -16.03 -6.91 -47.18
C GLU A 98 -16.59 -8.26 -47.65
N TYR A 99 -16.78 -9.22 -46.74
CA TYR A 99 -17.40 -10.52 -47.07
C TYR A 99 -18.92 -10.44 -47.26
N LEU A 100 -19.59 -9.41 -46.73
CA LEU A 100 -21.03 -9.21 -46.93
C LEU A 100 -21.34 -8.60 -48.32
N TYR A 101 -20.45 -7.78 -48.87
CA TYR A 101 -20.63 -7.23 -50.23
C TYR A 101 -20.37 -8.27 -51.33
N LEU A 102 -19.48 -9.24 -51.09
CA LEU A 102 -19.22 -10.33 -52.04
C LEU A 102 -20.34 -11.38 -52.08
N TYR A 103 -21.11 -11.55 -51.00
CA TYR A 103 -22.20 -12.55 -50.95
C TYR A 103 -23.54 -12.04 -51.50
N LEU A 104 -23.73 -10.72 -51.64
CA LEU A 104 -24.92 -10.12 -52.25
C LEU A 104 -24.77 -9.91 -53.78
N LEU A 105 -23.59 -10.15 -54.35
CA LEU A 105 -23.28 -9.93 -55.77
C LEU A 105 -23.04 -11.24 -56.56
N LEU A 106 -23.20 -12.40 -55.92
CA LEU A 106 -23.28 -13.73 -56.54
C LEU A 106 -24.72 -14.24 -56.49
#